data_AF-A0A9P5MG55-F1
#
_entry.id   AF-A0A9P5MG55-F1
#
_cell.length_a   1.000
_cell.length_b   1.000
_cell.length_c   1.000
_cell.angle_alpha   90.00
_cell.angle_beta   90.00
_cell.angle_gamma   90.00
#
_symmetry.space_group_name_H-M   'P 1'
#
loop_
_entity.id
_entity.type
_entity.pdbx_description
1 polymer ?
#
loop_
_entity_poly.entity_id
_entity_poly.type
_entity_poly.pdbx_seq_one_letter_code
_entity_poly.pdbx_strand_id
1 'polypeptide(L)'
;METSEAEVQDLSQVKEVDEEEDDATSVPSHPLDAATLVNSPVEEPELEAESEEVVPRFWTEASPASEQRYAAEIAAIRQTFKDEVDEWDASMVHEYSEEIFEYMGRLEVLSMPDPTYMDQQSEIHWHQRTTLVDWLVQIHARYHLTPETLWIAINIIDRFLSKRVVSLIKLQLVGVTAMFVAAKYEEIMAPSVDEFVFMTENTFTREEILKGEKIILQTLGFHISAYCSPYSWVRKISKADDYDIQTRTLSKFLMEVCLLDHRFLCAKPSMIAAIAMYTSRRMLEGDWNEAFIFYSDFTEEQLLPGFEYMVETLGAQNFSATHTFKKYASKRFLKASIFARQWAKKHFAAAGIELAADDDMEIA
;
A
#
# COMPACT_ATOMS: atom_id res chain seq x y z
N MET A 1 39.48 13.73 -36.38
CA MET A 1 40.06 13.78 -37.74
C MET A 1 41.51 13.38 -37.58
N GLU A 2 41.75 12.07 -37.63
CA GLU A 2 42.28 11.35 -38.83
C GLU A 2 43.81 11.52 -38.87
N THR A 3 44.68 10.51 -38.96
CA THR A 3 44.63 9.07 -39.30
C THR A 3 46.03 8.51 -38.91
N SER A 4 46.14 7.33 -38.29
CA SER A 4 46.62 6.04 -38.87
C SER A 4 48.00 6.12 -39.58
N GLU A 5 48.93 5.18 -39.53
CA GLU A 5 49.03 3.79 -39.07
C GLU A 5 50.52 3.42 -39.24
N ALA A 6 51.11 2.60 -38.37
CA ALA A 6 52.40 1.97 -38.65
C ALA A 6 52.46 0.56 -38.02
N GLU A 7 52.55 -0.40 -38.94
CA GLU A 7 53.36 -1.62 -38.92
C GLU A 7 53.01 -2.79 -37.98
N VAL A 8 52.80 -3.92 -38.66
CA VAL A 8 52.54 -5.29 -38.20
C VAL A 8 53.83 -6.09 -38.30
N GLN A 9 54.15 -6.88 -37.26
CA GLN A 9 54.88 -8.18 -37.27
C GLN A 9 55.09 -8.63 -35.81
N ASP A 10 55.11 -9.90 -35.38
CA ASP A 10 54.57 -11.20 -35.79
C ASP A 10 54.91 -12.18 -34.62
N LEU A 11 54.20 -13.32 -34.57
CA LEU A 11 54.53 -14.61 -33.93
C LEU A 11 54.40 -14.80 -32.39
N SER A 12 53.37 -15.57 -32.02
CA SER A 12 53.61 -16.77 -31.20
C SER A 12 52.70 -17.93 -31.65
N GLN A 13 53.32 -19.10 -31.77
CA GLN A 13 52.83 -20.36 -32.31
C GLN A 13 52.15 -21.21 -31.22
N VAL A 14 51.10 -21.97 -31.54
CA VAL A 14 50.88 -23.35 -31.04
C VAL A 14 50.14 -24.16 -32.11
N LYS A 15 50.61 -25.40 -32.32
CA LYS A 15 50.21 -26.40 -33.33
C LYS A 15 48.98 -27.23 -32.94
N GLU A 16 48.22 -27.66 -33.95
CA GLU A 16 47.35 -28.86 -34.03
C GLU A 16 48.21 -30.15 -33.82
N VAL A 17 47.72 -31.37 -33.58
CA VAL A 17 46.58 -32.19 -34.09
C VAL A 17 46.38 -33.34 -33.03
N ASP A 18 45.29 -34.11 -32.91
CA ASP A 18 44.76 -35.13 -33.82
C ASP A 18 43.34 -35.58 -33.39
N GLU A 19 42.52 -35.86 -34.41
CA GLU A 19 41.23 -36.56 -34.40
C GLU A 19 41.43 -38.08 -34.52
N GLU A 20 40.54 -38.89 -33.96
CA GLU A 20 40.22 -40.24 -34.47
C GLU A 20 38.70 -40.49 -34.38
N GLU A 21 38.10 -40.74 -35.55
CA GLU A 21 36.79 -41.37 -35.78
C GLU A 21 36.90 -42.90 -35.61
N ASP A 22 35.83 -43.62 -35.24
CA ASP A 22 34.92 -44.28 -36.22
C ASP A 22 34.14 -45.51 -35.68
N ASP A 23 32.95 -45.68 -36.27
CA ASP A 23 32.24 -46.92 -36.63
C ASP A 23 31.34 -47.72 -35.65
N ALA A 24 30.43 -48.48 -36.27
CA ALA A 24 29.01 -48.58 -35.98
C ALA A 24 28.48 -50.02 -35.70
N THR A 25 27.18 -50.08 -35.35
CA THR A 25 26.19 -51.16 -35.54
C THR A 25 26.36 -52.54 -34.86
N SER A 26 25.31 -53.00 -34.16
CA SER A 26 24.58 -54.26 -34.48
C SER A 26 23.42 -54.56 -33.51
N VAL A 27 22.33 -55.04 -34.09
CA VAL A 27 21.08 -55.54 -33.48
C VAL A 27 21.24 -57.02 -33.09
N PRO A 28 20.40 -57.55 -32.17
CA PRO A 28 19.65 -58.75 -32.56
C PRO A 28 18.17 -58.78 -32.11
N SER A 29 17.32 -59.22 -33.03
CA SER A 29 15.93 -59.71 -32.92
C SER A 29 15.88 -61.18 -32.45
N HIS A 30 14.94 -61.64 -31.62
CA HIS A 30 13.63 -62.31 -31.93
C HIS A 30 13.23 -63.19 -30.71
N PRO A 31 12.02 -63.83 -30.58
CA PRO A 31 10.84 -63.86 -31.47
C PRO A 31 9.46 -63.67 -30.77
N LEU A 32 8.42 -63.76 -31.62
CA LEU A 32 6.97 -63.68 -31.42
C LEU A 32 6.36 -64.55 -30.31
N ASP A 33 5.25 -64.05 -29.73
CA ASP A 33 4.05 -64.86 -29.51
C ASP A 33 2.77 -64.02 -29.75
N ALA A 34 1.81 -64.66 -30.40
CA ALA A 34 0.56 -64.09 -30.88
C ALA A 34 -0.63 -64.48 -29.99
N ALA A 35 -1.74 -63.74 -30.14
CA ALA A 35 -3.05 -63.82 -29.45
C ALA A 35 -3.07 -63.08 -28.11
N THR A 36 -3.95 -62.10 -27.87
CA THR A 36 -5.41 -62.17 -28.06
C THR A 36 -5.97 -60.74 -28.11
N LEU A 37 -6.78 -60.43 -29.12
CA LEU A 37 -7.58 -59.20 -29.20
C LEU A 37 -8.77 -59.32 -28.25
N VAL A 38 -8.80 -58.50 -27.19
CA VAL A 38 -10.03 -58.19 -26.46
C VAL A 38 -10.28 -56.69 -26.61
N ASN A 39 -11.36 -56.39 -27.32
CA ASN A 39 -11.85 -55.06 -27.61
C ASN A 39 -12.61 -54.56 -26.38
N SER A 40 -11.97 -53.75 -25.54
CA SER A 40 -12.64 -52.99 -24.48
C SER A 40 -12.95 -51.59 -25.01
N PRO A 41 -14.15 -51.03 -24.79
CA PRO A 41 -14.44 -49.68 -25.21
C PRO A 41 -13.54 -48.72 -24.44
N VAL A 42 -12.84 -47.85 -25.16
CA VAL A 42 -12.14 -46.70 -24.58
C VAL A 42 -13.24 -45.75 -24.09
N GLU A 43 -13.44 -45.69 -22.77
CA GLU A 43 -14.11 -44.55 -22.15
C GLU A 43 -13.23 -43.33 -22.42
N GLU A 44 -13.74 -42.39 -23.22
CA GLU A 44 -13.17 -41.06 -23.32
C GLU A 44 -13.19 -40.44 -21.90
N PRO A 45 -12.08 -39.92 -21.38
CA PRO A 45 -12.12 -39.23 -20.11
C PRO A 45 -12.97 -37.98 -20.34
N GLU A 46 -14.11 -37.89 -19.65
CA GLU A 46 -14.81 -36.63 -19.44
C GLU A 46 -13.78 -35.69 -18.82
N LEU A 47 -13.37 -34.69 -19.59
CA LEU A 47 -12.61 -33.54 -19.09
C LEU A 47 -13.56 -32.80 -18.14
N GLU A 48 -13.58 -33.24 -16.88
CA GLU A 48 -14.05 -32.41 -15.77
C GLU A 48 -13.18 -31.16 -15.80
N ALA A 49 -13.78 -30.05 -16.24
CA ALA A 49 -13.19 -28.75 -16.09
C ALA A 49 -13.10 -28.47 -14.59
N GLU A 50 -12.01 -28.89 -13.96
CA GLU A 50 -11.60 -28.38 -12.67
C GLU A 50 -11.48 -26.86 -12.84
N SER A 51 -12.50 -26.15 -12.37
CA SER A 51 -12.41 -24.71 -12.20
C SER A 51 -11.33 -24.47 -11.16
N GLU A 52 -10.10 -24.18 -11.61
CA GLU A 52 -9.03 -23.74 -10.73
C GLU A 52 -9.57 -22.58 -9.88
N GLU A 53 -9.76 -22.80 -8.58
CA GLU A 53 -10.06 -21.72 -7.65
C GLU A 53 -8.87 -20.76 -7.67
N VAL A 54 -9.04 -19.63 -8.34
CA VAL A 54 -8.03 -18.57 -8.38
C VAL A 54 -7.88 -18.00 -6.97
N VAL A 55 -6.87 -18.48 -6.25
CA VAL A 55 -6.54 -17.97 -4.91
C VAL A 55 -6.07 -16.52 -5.05
N PRO A 56 -6.72 -15.54 -4.37
CA PRO A 56 -6.31 -14.14 -4.44
C PRO A 56 -4.86 -13.94 -4.01
N ARG A 57 -4.10 -13.13 -4.76
CA ARG A 57 -2.70 -12.85 -4.44
C ARG A 57 -2.60 -11.85 -3.29
N PHE A 58 -3.51 -10.87 -3.26
CA PHE A 58 -3.64 -9.89 -2.20
C PHE A 58 -5.02 -9.99 -1.54
N TRP A 59 -5.10 -9.64 -0.26
CA TRP A 59 -6.37 -9.68 0.49
C TRP A 59 -7.42 -8.69 -0.06
N THR A 60 -7.01 -7.70 -0.84
CA THR A 60 -7.89 -6.74 -1.52
C THR A 60 -8.52 -7.31 -2.79
N GLU A 61 -7.98 -8.40 -3.32
CA GLU A 61 -8.53 -9.11 -4.48
C GLU A 61 -9.61 -10.08 -4.00
N ALA A 62 -10.77 -10.06 -4.66
CA ALA A 62 -11.86 -10.96 -4.36
C ALA A 62 -12.03 -11.97 -5.51
N SER A 63 -12.64 -13.12 -5.24
CA SER A 63 -13.02 -14.04 -6.31
C SER A 63 -14.06 -13.39 -7.23
N PRO A 64 -14.14 -13.79 -8.51
CA PRO A 64 -15.13 -13.23 -9.43
C PRO A 64 -16.58 -13.32 -8.92
N ALA A 65 -16.91 -14.40 -8.20
CA ALA A 65 -18.21 -14.58 -7.57
C ALA A 65 -18.46 -13.57 -6.44
N SER A 66 -17.46 -13.33 -5.60
CA SER A 66 -17.55 -12.33 -4.53
C SER A 66 -17.66 -10.91 -5.09
N GLU A 67 -16.86 -10.55 -6.10
CA GLU A 67 -16.95 -9.26 -6.78
C GLU A 67 -18.34 -8.99 -7.36
N GLN A 68 -18.92 -9.99 -8.04
CA GLN A 68 -20.26 -9.88 -8.59
C GLN A 68 -21.31 -9.66 -7.50
N ARG A 69 -21.18 -10.36 -6.36
CA ARG A 69 -22.08 -10.19 -5.21
C ARG A 69 -21.96 -8.79 -4.62
N TYR A 70 -20.75 -8.27 -4.40
CA TYR A 70 -20.53 -6.92 -3.87
C TYR A 70 -21.11 -5.86 -4.81
N ALA A 71 -20.86 -6.00 -6.11
CA ALA A 71 -21.39 -5.09 -7.12
C ALA A 71 -22.92 -5.11 -7.17
N ALA A 72 -23.55 -6.29 -7.04
CA ALA A 72 -25.00 -6.41 -7.02
C ALA A 72 -25.62 -5.75 -5.78
N GLU A 73 -25.01 -5.92 -4.61
CA GLU A 73 -25.45 -5.29 -3.35
C GLU A 73 -25.34 -3.76 -3.43
N ILE A 74 -24.18 -3.24 -3.84
CA ILE A 74 -23.95 -1.80 -4.00
C ILE A 74 -24.93 -1.21 -5.03
N ALA A 75 -25.16 -1.90 -6.15
CA ALA A 75 -26.09 -1.46 -7.17
C ALA A 75 -27.55 -1.45 -6.68
N ALA A 76 -27.95 -2.44 -5.87
CA ALA A 76 -29.27 -2.47 -5.26
C ALA A 76 -29.47 -1.28 -4.30
N ILE A 77 -28.49 -1.03 -3.43
CA ILE A 77 -28.52 0.10 -2.49
C ILE A 77 -28.56 1.44 -3.23
N ARG A 78 -27.73 1.62 -4.28
CA ARG A 78 -27.75 2.84 -5.10
C ARG A 78 -29.09 3.12 -5.79
N GLN A 79 -29.91 2.10 -6.04
CA GLN A 79 -31.25 2.27 -6.61
C GLN A 79 -32.30 2.67 -5.57
N THR A 80 -32.14 2.24 -4.32
CA THR A 80 -33.16 2.43 -3.27
C THR A 80 -32.83 3.54 -2.30
N PHE A 81 -31.55 3.81 -2.05
CA PHE A 81 -31.07 4.80 -1.10
C PHE A 81 -31.35 6.21 -1.62
N LYS A 82 -31.90 7.06 -0.74
CA LYS A 82 -32.19 8.46 -1.05
C LYS A 82 -31.12 9.33 -0.37
N ASP A 83 -30.23 9.89 -1.18
CA ASP A 83 -29.28 10.90 -0.74
C ASP A 83 -30.00 12.24 -0.51
N GLU A 84 -29.97 12.75 0.73
CA GLU A 84 -30.43 14.09 1.05
C GLU A 84 -29.32 15.10 0.67
N VAL A 85 -29.35 15.51 -0.58
CA VAL A 85 -28.37 16.45 -1.13
C VAL A 85 -28.57 17.86 -0.56
N ASP A 86 -27.54 18.39 0.10
CA ASP A 86 -27.43 19.83 0.37
C ASP A 86 -26.85 20.54 -0.87
N GLU A 87 -27.73 21.13 -1.67
CA GLU A 87 -27.38 21.89 -2.89
C GLU A 87 -26.47 23.10 -2.60
N TRP A 88 -26.42 23.58 -1.35
CA TRP A 88 -25.68 24.79 -0.96
C TRP A 88 -24.36 24.49 -0.24
N ASP A 89 -23.98 23.21 -0.10
CA ASP A 89 -22.69 22.83 0.46
C ASP A 89 -21.55 23.15 -0.52
N ALA A 90 -21.07 24.39 -0.45
CA ALA A 90 -19.93 24.88 -1.22
C ALA A 90 -18.63 24.11 -0.95
N SER A 91 -18.55 23.32 0.13
CA SER A 91 -17.35 22.54 0.48
C SER A 91 -17.30 21.19 -0.22
N MET A 92 -18.46 20.60 -0.52
CA MET A 92 -18.58 19.34 -1.26
C MET A 92 -18.79 19.56 -2.75
N VAL A 93 -19.17 20.78 -3.17
CA VAL A 93 -19.37 21.16 -4.57
C VAL A 93 -20.23 20.12 -5.29
N HIS A 94 -21.45 19.91 -4.78
CA HIS A 94 -22.31 18.78 -5.13
C HIS A 94 -22.41 18.55 -6.65
N GLU A 95 -22.56 19.63 -7.43
CA GLU A 95 -22.66 19.65 -8.89
C GLU A 95 -21.56 18.87 -9.62
N TYR A 96 -20.33 18.85 -9.08
CA TYR A 96 -19.18 18.16 -9.67
C TYR A 96 -18.74 16.94 -8.86
N SER A 97 -19.41 16.66 -7.74
CA SER A 97 -18.93 15.68 -6.77
C SER A 97 -18.80 14.28 -7.37
N GLU A 98 -19.77 13.83 -8.16
CA GLU A 98 -19.73 12.53 -8.85
C GLU A 98 -18.55 12.44 -9.83
N GLU A 99 -18.40 13.42 -10.72
CA GLU A 99 -17.30 13.47 -11.70
C GLU A 99 -15.91 13.53 -11.03
N ILE A 100 -15.80 14.30 -9.95
CA ILE A 100 -14.56 14.43 -9.17
C ILE A 100 -14.19 13.07 -8.56
N PHE A 101 -15.12 12.41 -7.86
CA PHE A 101 -14.82 11.12 -7.22
C PHE A 101 -14.60 9.99 -8.23
N GLU A 102 -15.26 10.02 -9.39
CA GLU A 102 -14.97 9.10 -10.49
C GLU A 102 -13.55 9.31 -11.03
N TYR A 103 -13.15 10.57 -11.25
CA TYR A 103 -11.80 10.90 -11.69
C TYR A 103 -10.74 10.51 -10.65
N MET A 104 -10.97 10.82 -9.37
CA MET A 104 -10.11 10.42 -8.28
C MET A 104 -9.99 8.89 -8.16
N GLY A 105 -11.10 8.16 -8.36
CA GLY A 105 -11.11 6.70 -8.39
C GLY A 105 -10.29 6.09 -9.53
N ARG A 106 -10.16 6.79 -10.67
CA ARG A 106 -9.23 6.40 -11.74
C ARG A 106 -7.78 6.71 -11.37
N LEU A 107 -7.53 7.87 -10.76
CA LEU A 107 -6.19 8.30 -10.37
C LEU A 107 -5.58 7.48 -9.22
N GLU A 108 -6.41 7.05 -8.26
CA GLU A 108 -5.94 6.27 -7.10
C GLU A 108 -5.27 4.96 -7.54
N VAL A 109 -5.78 4.32 -8.59
CA VAL A 109 -5.21 3.09 -9.17
C VAL A 109 -3.86 3.36 -9.84
N LEU A 110 -3.74 4.47 -10.58
CA LEU A 110 -2.51 4.84 -11.30
C LEU A 110 -1.36 5.25 -10.36
N SER A 111 -1.69 5.60 -9.12
CA SER A 111 -0.74 6.05 -8.11
C SER A 111 -0.42 4.99 -7.05
N MET A 112 -0.82 3.73 -7.27
CA MET A 112 -0.45 2.63 -6.38
C MET A 112 1.04 2.26 -6.52
N PRO A 113 1.76 2.02 -5.41
CA PRO A 113 3.07 1.38 -5.44
C PRO A 113 2.96 -0.12 -5.72
N ASP A 114 4.05 -0.78 -6.07
CA ASP A 114 4.11 -2.24 -6.14
C ASP A 114 4.11 -2.82 -4.71
N PRO A 115 3.08 -3.56 -4.25
CA PRO A 115 3.03 -4.07 -2.88
C PRO A 115 4.17 -5.06 -2.56
N THR A 116 4.83 -5.59 -3.58
CA THR A 116 5.94 -6.55 -3.48
C THR A 116 7.31 -5.94 -3.76
N TYR A 117 7.43 -4.61 -3.81
CA TYR A 117 8.71 -3.96 -4.16
C TYR A 117 9.88 -4.34 -3.25
N MET A 118 9.60 -4.79 -2.02
CA MET A 118 10.63 -5.17 -1.07
C MET A 118 11.42 -6.40 -1.53
N ASP A 119 10.85 -7.25 -2.39
CA ASP A 119 11.53 -8.41 -2.97
C ASP A 119 12.73 -8.01 -3.84
N GLN A 120 12.72 -6.79 -4.36
CA GLN A 120 13.82 -6.22 -5.16
C GLN A 120 14.87 -5.51 -4.31
N GLN A 121 14.58 -5.22 -3.03
CA GLN A 121 15.47 -4.46 -2.15
C GLN A 121 16.48 -5.41 -1.48
N SER A 122 17.77 -5.14 -1.65
CA SER A 122 18.83 -6.01 -1.09
C SER A 122 19.18 -5.70 0.37
N GLU A 123 18.99 -4.46 0.82
CA GLU A 123 19.41 -3.99 2.15
C GLU A 123 18.25 -3.54 3.05
N ILE A 124 17.07 -3.30 2.47
CA ILE A 124 15.90 -2.74 3.15
C ILE A 124 14.86 -3.83 3.28
N HIS A 125 14.21 -3.91 4.44
CA HIS A 125 13.07 -4.78 4.70
C HIS A 125 11.89 -3.93 5.23
N TRP A 126 10.73 -4.56 5.39
CA TRP A 126 9.52 -3.87 5.88
C TRP A 126 9.72 -3.16 7.21
N HIS A 127 10.50 -3.73 8.13
CA HIS A 127 10.79 -3.09 9.41
C HIS A 127 11.44 -1.70 9.24
N GLN A 128 12.46 -1.57 8.37
CA GLN A 128 13.12 -0.28 8.14
C GLN A 128 12.19 0.73 7.46
N ARG A 129 11.27 0.27 6.59
CA ARG A 129 10.20 1.13 6.06
C ARG A 129 9.30 1.63 7.19
N THR A 130 8.82 0.76 8.08
CA THR A 130 7.98 1.17 9.21
C THR A 130 8.70 2.16 10.13
N THR A 131 9.98 1.93 10.43
CA THR A 131 10.80 2.88 11.22
C THR A 131 10.95 4.23 10.51
N LEU A 132 11.18 4.24 9.20
CA LEU A 132 11.23 5.48 8.41
C LEU A 132 9.89 6.24 8.48
N VAL A 133 8.78 5.55 8.24
CA VAL A 133 7.45 6.16 8.23
C VAL A 133 7.10 6.75 9.61
N ASP A 134 7.34 6.02 10.70
CA ASP A 134 7.07 6.54 12.04
C ASP A 134 7.92 7.76 12.40
N TRP A 135 9.19 7.78 11.96
CA TRP A 135 10.04 8.95 12.09
C TRP A 135 9.55 10.14 11.24
N LEU A 136 9.05 9.90 10.03
CA LEU A 136 8.45 10.96 9.21
C LEU A 136 7.16 11.50 9.83
N VAL A 137 6.35 10.68 10.51
CA VAL A 137 5.20 11.15 11.30
C VAL A 137 5.65 12.11 12.41
N GLN A 138 6.80 11.85 13.04
CA GLN A 138 7.38 12.77 14.03
C GLN A 138 7.76 14.12 13.41
N ILE A 139 8.47 14.11 12.27
CA ILE A 139 8.86 15.34 11.55
C ILE A 139 7.62 16.11 11.13
N HIS A 140 6.67 15.43 10.48
CA HIS A 140 5.39 15.99 10.05
C HIS A 140 4.69 16.74 11.17
N ALA A 141 4.56 16.10 12.35
CA ALA A 141 3.91 16.69 13.50
C ALA A 141 4.69 17.87 14.10
N ARG A 142 6.02 17.77 14.17
CA ARG A 142 6.92 18.81 14.72
C ARG A 142 6.88 20.10 13.91
N TYR A 143 6.77 19.99 12.59
CA TYR A 143 6.75 21.13 11.66
C TYR A 143 5.35 21.56 11.23
N HIS A 144 4.31 20.95 11.80
CA HIS A 144 2.91 21.31 11.59
C HIS A 144 2.49 21.32 10.11
N LEU A 145 3.04 20.39 9.32
CA LEU A 145 2.65 20.20 7.93
C LEU A 145 1.21 19.67 7.85
N THR A 146 0.54 19.91 6.74
CA THR A 146 -0.79 19.37 6.46
C THR A 146 -0.73 17.84 6.40
N PRO A 147 -1.78 17.11 6.85
CA PRO A 147 -1.82 15.67 6.75
C PRO A 147 -1.65 15.15 5.31
N GLU A 148 -2.15 15.88 4.33
CA GLU A 148 -2.04 15.60 2.91
C GLU A 148 -0.56 15.49 2.47
N THR A 149 0.30 16.39 2.95
CA THR A 149 1.76 16.33 2.72
C THR A 149 2.38 15.01 3.16
N LEU A 150 1.97 14.45 4.32
CA LEU A 150 2.50 13.17 4.81
C LEU A 150 2.11 12.01 3.89
N TRP A 151 0.84 11.97 3.47
CA TRP A 151 0.35 10.92 2.59
C TRP A 151 1.00 10.95 1.22
N ILE A 152 1.17 12.14 0.64
CA ILE A 152 1.87 12.31 -0.63
C ILE A 152 3.34 11.88 -0.48
N ALA A 153 4.01 12.28 0.61
CA ALA A 153 5.40 11.89 0.87
C ALA A 153 5.58 10.38 0.93
N ILE A 154 4.71 9.66 1.65
CA ILE A 154 4.81 8.20 1.77
C ILE A 154 4.49 7.51 0.45
N ASN A 155 3.48 7.99 -0.30
CA ASN A 155 3.22 7.49 -1.65
C ASN A 155 4.44 7.65 -2.58
N ILE A 156 5.12 8.80 -2.52
CA ILE A 156 6.36 9.06 -3.26
C ILE A 156 7.43 8.04 -2.87
N ILE A 157 7.63 7.79 -1.57
CA ILE A 157 8.62 6.83 -1.07
C ILE A 157 8.34 5.44 -1.63
N ASP A 158 7.11 4.94 -1.46
CA ASP A 158 6.77 3.58 -1.88
C ASP A 158 6.86 3.38 -3.40
N ARG A 159 6.39 4.35 -4.20
CA ARG A 159 6.51 4.30 -5.68
C ARG A 159 7.95 4.45 -6.15
N PHE A 160 8.78 5.20 -5.42
CA PHE A 160 10.20 5.33 -5.72
C PHE A 160 10.94 4.02 -5.44
N LEU A 161 10.70 3.40 -4.28
CA LEU A 161 11.26 2.10 -3.90
C LEU A 161 10.78 0.97 -4.81
N SER A 162 9.58 1.10 -5.39
CA SER A 162 9.07 0.20 -6.45
C SER A 162 9.90 0.20 -7.73
N LYS A 163 10.74 1.22 -7.95
CA LYS A 163 11.50 1.40 -9.21
C LYS A 163 13.01 1.48 -9.01
N ARG A 164 13.47 1.64 -7.76
CA ARG A 164 14.86 1.88 -7.43
C ARG A 164 15.26 1.07 -6.20
N VAL A 165 16.33 0.30 -6.35
CA VAL A 165 17.02 -0.29 -5.21
C VAL A 165 17.78 0.81 -4.47
N VAL A 166 17.57 0.88 -3.16
CA VAL A 166 18.15 1.91 -2.30
C VAL A 166 18.95 1.23 -1.18
N SER A 167 20.13 1.77 -0.86
CA SER A 167 20.90 1.29 0.28
C SER A 167 20.30 1.79 1.59
N LEU A 168 20.47 1.03 2.67
CA LEU A 168 19.89 1.36 3.97
C LEU A 168 20.32 2.76 4.44
N ILE A 169 21.58 3.13 4.19
CA ILE A 169 22.18 4.42 4.57
C ILE A 169 21.49 5.60 3.87
N LYS A 170 20.93 5.40 2.67
CA LYS A 170 20.26 6.45 1.89
C LYS A 170 18.74 6.49 2.07
N LEU A 171 18.16 5.54 2.82
CA LEU A 171 16.71 5.45 3.00
C LEU A 171 16.10 6.69 3.69
N GLN A 172 16.75 7.22 4.74
CA GLN A 172 16.28 8.45 5.39
C GLN A 172 16.37 9.68 4.47
N LEU A 173 17.42 9.77 3.64
CA LEU A 173 17.54 10.84 2.64
C LEU A 173 16.37 10.79 1.65
N VAL A 174 15.98 9.59 1.20
CA VAL A 174 14.80 9.39 0.34
C VAL A 174 13.54 9.90 1.05
N GLY A 175 13.34 9.53 2.32
CA GLY A 175 12.17 9.96 3.09
C GLY A 175 12.05 11.48 3.25
N VAL A 176 13.14 12.14 3.65
CA VAL A 176 13.18 13.61 3.81
C VAL A 176 12.96 14.31 2.48
N THR A 177 13.59 13.81 1.43
CA THR A 177 13.46 14.39 0.08
C THR A 177 12.06 14.21 -0.46
N ALA A 178 11.41 13.06 -0.22
CA ALA A 178 10.02 12.84 -0.59
C ALA A 178 9.07 13.80 0.14
N MET A 179 9.31 14.04 1.43
CA MET A 179 8.57 15.04 2.21
C MET A 179 8.80 16.47 1.71
N PHE A 180 10.02 16.80 1.28
CA PHE A 180 10.32 18.10 0.65
C PHE A 180 9.56 18.29 -0.66
N VAL A 181 9.51 17.26 -1.52
CA VAL A 181 8.73 17.29 -2.77
C VAL A 181 7.23 17.43 -2.47
N ALA A 182 6.71 16.66 -1.52
CA ALA A 182 5.31 16.72 -1.11
C ALA A 182 4.95 18.10 -0.54
N ALA A 183 5.79 18.67 0.32
CA ALA A 183 5.55 19.97 0.92
C ALA A 183 5.48 21.09 -0.14
N LYS A 184 6.34 21.04 -1.16
CA LYS A 184 6.27 21.99 -2.29
C LYS A 184 5.01 21.85 -3.14
N TYR A 185 4.39 20.67 -3.13
CA TYR A 185 3.16 20.43 -3.87
C TYR A 185 1.91 20.88 -3.11
N GLU A 186 1.87 20.62 -1.80
CA GLU A 186 0.64 20.73 -1.00
C GLU A 186 0.61 21.96 -0.08
N GLU A 187 1.76 22.39 0.46
CA GLU A 187 1.78 23.49 1.43
C GLU A 187 1.65 24.85 0.74
N ILE A 188 0.83 25.73 1.31
CA ILE A 188 0.72 27.14 0.87
C ILE A 188 2.10 27.82 0.92
N MET A 189 2.84 27.55 1.99
CA MET A 189 4.19 28.06 2.23
C MET A 189 5.10 26.88 2.55
N ALA A 190 5.61 26.22 1.51
CA ALA A 190 6.51 25.09 1.65
C ALA A 190 7.82 25.52 2.34
N PRO A 191 8.34 24.72 3.31
CA PRO A 191 9.63 24.99 3.92
C PRO A 191 10.76 24.98 2.89
N SER A 192 11.74 25.84 3.09
CA SER A 192 12.94 25.91 2.25
C SER A 192 13.80 24.66 2.39
N VAL A 193 14.69 24.41 1.42
CA VAL A 193 15.65 23.30 1.53
C VAL A 193 16.55 23.43 2.76
N ASP A 194 16.91 24.66 3.15
CA ASP A 194 17.76 24.90 4.33
C ASP A 194 17.00 24.58 5.63
N GLU A 195 15.68 24.79 5.65
CA GLU A 195 14.83 24.32 6.76
C GLU A 195 14.82 22.79 6.81
N PHE A 196 14.69 22.08 5.68
CA PHE A 196 14.78 20.61 5.65
C PHE A 196 16.15 20.07 6.11
N VAL A 197 17.25 20.74 5.76
CA VAL A 197 18.58 20.43 6.32
C VAL A 197 18.55 20.57 7.85
N PHE A 198 17.96 21.65 8.36
CA PHE A 198 17.79 21.87 9.80
C PHE A 198 16.87 20.82 10.46
N MET A 199 15.76 20.41 9.80
CA MET A 199 14.83 19.38 10.33
C MET A 199 15.50 18.03 10.59
N THR A 200 16.56 17.76 9.83
CA THR A 200 17.34 16.52 9.92
C THR A 200 18.59 16.68 10.78
N GLU A 201 18.68 17.76 11.56
CA GLU A 201 19.83 18.06 12.43
C GLU A 201 21.16 18.12 11.64
N ASN A 202 21.11 18.57 10.38
CA ASN A 202 22.24 18.61 9.44
C ASN A 202 22.80 17.22 9.08
N THR A 203 22.00 16.15 9.20
CA THR A 203 22.38 14.81 8.75
C THR A 203 22.62 14.76 7.24
N PHE A 204 21.88 15.56 6.46
CA PHE A 204 22.00 15.64 5.01
C PHE A 204 22.34 17.05 4.55
N THR A 205 23.14 17.17 3.49
CA THR A 205 23.45 18.48 2.92
C THR A 205 22.35 18.97 1.97
N ARG A 206 22.32 20.27 1.73
CA ARG A 206 21.46 20.91 0.73
C ARG A 206 21.60 20.26 -0.65
N GLU A 207 22.83 19.98 -1.06
CA GLU A 207 23.15 19.36 -2.36
C GLU A 207 22.61 17.94 -2.44
N GLU A 208 22.67 17.17 -1.35
CA GLU A 208 22.12 15.82 -1.29
C GLU A 208 20.60 15.81 -1.47
N ILE A 209 19.88 16.69 -0.76
CA ILE A 209 18.42 16.81 -0.88
C ILE A 209 18.04 17.25 -2.30
N LEU A 210 18.69 18.29 -2.85
CA LEU A 210 18.40 18.77 -4.20
C LEU A 210 18.75 17.74 -5.29
N LYS A 211 19.78 16.93 -5.09
CA LYS A 211 20.11 15.83 -6.00
C LYS A 211 19.08 14.71 -5.89
N GLY A 212 18.71 14.32 -4.67
CA GLY A 212 17.67 13.33 -4.40
C GLY A 212 16.34 13.72 -5.06
N GLU A 213 15.96 14.99 -4.95
CA GLU A 213 14.73 15.52 -5.53
C GLU A 213 14.67 15.28 -7.03
N LYS A 214 15.74 15.62 -7.75
CA LYS A 214 15.82 15.41 -9.20
C LYS A 214 15.65 13.93 -9.54
N ILE A 215 16.31 13.04 -8.80
CA ILE A 215 16.25 11.60 -9.02
C ILE A 215 14.84 11.06 -8.77
N ILE A 216 14.18 11.48 -7.69
CA ILE A 216 12.80 11.08 -7.35
C ILE A 216 11.85 11.54 -8.46
N LEU A 217 11.87 12.83 -8.80
CA LEU A 217 10.98 13.40 -9.81
C LEU A 217 11.16 12.74 -11.18
N GLN A 218 12.41 12.51 -11.61
CA GLN A 218 12.70 11.81 -12.86
C GLN A 218 12.23 10.35 -12.84
N THR A 219 12.44 9.63 -11.74
CA THR A 219 12.02 8.23 -11.59
C THR A 219 10.50 8.08 -11.62
N LEU A 220 9.78 9.05 -11.06
CA LEU A 220 8.32 9.09 -11.04
C LEU A 220 7.71 9.78 -12.27
N GLY A 221 8.51 10.26 -13.21
CA GLY A 221 8.03 10.98 -14.39
C GLY A 221 7.23 12.24 -14.04
N PHE A 222 7.55 12.89 -12.92
CA PHE A 222 6.82 14.05 -12.38
C PHE A 222 5.34 13.79 -12.06
N HIS A 223 4.89 12.53 -11.99
CA HIS A 223 3.52 12.16 -11.62
C HIS A 223 3.31 12.20 -10.09
N ILE A 224 3.38 13.39 -9.50
CA ILE A 224 3.14 13.64 -8.08
C ILE A 224 1.66 13.97 -7.82
N SER A 225 1.07 14.81 -8.68
CA SER A 225 -0.30 15.33 -8.55
C SER A 225 -1.43 14.30 -8.68
N ALA A 226 -1.12 13.12 -9.21
CA ALA A 226 -2.10 12.07 -9.41
C ALA A 226 -2.49 11.35 -8.12
N TYR A 227 -1.73 11.51 -7.02
CA TYR A 227 -2.06 10.85 -5.78
C TYR A 227 -3.20 11.56 -5.05
N CYS A 228 -4.26 10.81 -4.76
CA CYS A 228 -5.41 11.30 -4.02
C CYS A 228 -5.37 10.72 -2.60
N SER A 229 -5.36 11.60 -1.59
CA SER A 229 -5.28 11.18 -0.19
C SER A 229 -6.62 10.59 0.32
N PRO A 230 -6.62 9.60 1.24
CA PRO A 230 -7.85 8.99 1.74
C PRO A 230 -8.79 9.98 2.46
N TYR A 231 -8.31 11.17 2.87
CA TYR A 231 -9.13 12.18 3.55
C TYR A 231 -10.33 12.64 2.73
N SER A 232 -10.21 12.72 1.40
CA SER A 232 -11.32 13.11 0.53
C SER A 232 -12.45 12.07 0.55
N TRP A 233 -12.10 10.78 0.57
CA TRP A 233 -13.09 9.70 0.72
C TRP A 233 -13.68 9.66 2.12
N VAL A 234 -12.89 9.88 3.17
CA VAL A 234 -13.45 10.02 4.52
C VAL A 234 -14.49 11.14 4.56
N ARG A 235 -14.24 12.28 3.91
CA ARG A 235 -15.21 13.38 3.82
C ARG A 235 -16.50 12.93 3.12
N LYS A 236 -16.41 12.20 2.01
CA LYS A 236 -17.58 11.62 1.31
C LYS A 236 -18.34 10.65 2.22
N ILE A 237 -17.65 9.70 2.84
CA ILE A 237 -18.24 8.65 3.69
C ILE A 237 -18.87 9.23 4.96
N SER A 238 -18.33 10.34 5.48
CA SER A 238 -18.87 11.04 6.66
C SER A 238 -20.30 11.57 6.47
N LYS A 239 -20.81 11.66 5.23
CA LYS A 239 -22.23 11.95 5.00
C LYS A 239 -23.16 10.87 5.56
N ALA A 240 -22.67 9.63 5.72
CA ALA A 240 -23.46 8.51 6.23
C ALA A 240 -23.87 8.66 7.70
N ASP A 241 -23.12 9.45 8.48
CA ASP A 241 -23.36 9.66 9.91
C ASP A 241 -23.35 11.14 10.31
N ASP A 242 -23.80 12.01 9.39
CA ASP A 242 -23.91 13.46 9.60
C ASP A 242 -22.62 14.11 10.14
N TYR A 243 -21.48 13.63 9.62
CA TYR A 243 -20.14 14.09 9.96
C TYR A 243 -19.77 13.95 11.44
N ASP A 244 -20.14 12.82 12.07
CA ASP A 244 -19.85 12.57 13.47
C ASP A 244 -18.35 12.79 13.81
N ILE A 245 -18.12 13.63 14.82
CA ILE A 245 -16.77 14.10 15.16
C ILE A 245 -15.92 12.97 15.72
N GLN A 246 -16.52 12.03 16.47
CA GLN A 246 -15.79 10.90 17.07
C GLN A 246 -15.34 9.94 15.97
N THR A 247 -16.27 9.51 15.10
CA THR A 247 -15.98 8.63 13.96
C THR A 247 -14.88 9.25 13.10
N ARG A 248 -14.99 10.53 12.75
CA ARG A 248 -14.02 11.21 11.89
C ARG A 248 -12.66 11.42 12.55
N THR A 249 -12.61 11.66 13.85
CA THR A 249 -11.33 11.83 14.54
C THR A 249 -10.60 10.50 14.65
N LEU A 250 -11.35 9.43 14.96
CA LEU A 250 -10.85 8.08 15.05
C LEU A 250 -10.40 7.54 13.68
N SER A 251 -11.17 7.80 12.62
CA SER A 251 -10.82 7.33 11.27
C SER A 251 -9.54 7.96 10.76
N LYS A 252 -9.31 9.26 11.03
CA LYS A 252 -8.04 9.93 10.66
C LYS A 252 -6.83 9.31 11.36
N PHE A 253 -6.97 8.93 12.63
CA PHE A 253 -5.94 8.19 13.35
C PHE A 253 -5.69 6.83 12.69
N LEU A 254 -6.74 6.05 12.47
CA LEU A 254 -6.67 4.70 11.93
C LEU A 254 -6.11 4.67 10.49
N MET A 255 -6.43 5.66 9.68
CA MET A 255 -5.80 5.87 8.38
C MET A 255 -4.28 6.00 8.51
N GLU A 256 -3.78 6.81 9.46
CA GLU A 256 -2.33 6.95 9.66
C GLU A 256 -1.70 5.67 10.24
N VAL A 257 -2.44 4.82 10.94
CA VAL A 257 -1.97 3.48 11.33
C VAL A 257 -1.71 2.61 10.10
N CYS A 258 -2.53 2.71 9.05
CA CYS A 258 -2.29 1.99 7.79
C CYS A 258 -0.96 2.36 7.12
N LEU A 259 -0.42 3.57 7.36
CA LEU A 259 0.87 3.97 6.80
C LEU A 259 2.03 3.14 7.35
N LEU A 260 1.93 2.68 8.61
CA LEU A 260 2.96 1.90 9.28
C LEU A 260 3.02 0.45 8.82
N ASP A 261 1.86 -0.10 8.44
CA ASP A 261 1.69 -1.51 8.11
C ASP A 261 1.69 -1.72 6.59
N HIS A 262 2.72 -2.41 6.09
CA HIS A 262 2.91 -2.63 4.66
C HIS A 262 1.81 -3.48 4.00
N ARG A 263 1.01 -4.22 4.78
CA ARG A 263 -0.12 -5.00 4.26
C ARG A 263 -1.17 -4.12 3.59
N PHE A 264 -1.26 -2.84 3.97
CA PHE A 264 -2.18 -1.87 3.36
C PHE A 264 -1.65 -1.27 2.05
N LEU A 265 -0.43 -1.58 1.60
CA LEU A 265 0.10 -1.07 0.32
C LEU A 265 -0.69 -1.54 -0.91
N CYS A 266 -1.39 -2.68 -0.80
CA CYS A 266 -2.26 -3.18 -1.86
C CYS A 266 -3.68 -2.57 -1.81
N ALA A 267 -4.01 -1.80 -0.77
CA ALA A 267 -5.30 -1.14 -0.62
C ALA A 267 -5.25 0.27 -1.19
N LYS A 268 -6.16 0.56 -2.11
CA LYS A 268 -6.31 1.90 -2.67
C LYS A 268 -6.80 2.90 -1.60
N PRO A 269 -6.45 4.19 -1.72
CA PRO A 269 -6.89 5.24 -0.80
C PRO A 269 -8.38 5.22 -0.41
N SER A 270 -9.29 4.97 -1.35
CA SER A 270 -10.72 4.87 -1.06
C SER A 270 -11.07 3.70 -0.13
N MET A 271 -10.40 2.56 -0.29
CA MET A 271 -10.56 1.41 0.58
C MET A 271 -9.94 1.65 1.97
N ILE A 272 -8.78 2.31 2.04
CA ILE A 272 -8.17 2.73 3.32
C ILE A 272 -9.13 3.63 4.11
N ALA A 273 -9.78 4.59 3.44
CA ALA A 273 -10.77 5.46 4.06
C ALA A 273 -11.99 4.67 4.58
N ALA A 274 -12.50 3.73 3.77
CA ALA A 274 -13.62 2.87 4.15
C ALA A 274 -13.28 1.97 5.36
N ILE A 275 -12.12 1.31 5.36
CA ILE A 275 -11.66 0.47 6.49
C ILE A 275 -11.52 1.32 7.75
N ALA A 276 -10.90 2.49 7.67
CA ALA A 276 -10.73 3.35 8.84
C ALA A 276 -12.08 3.85 9.39
N MET A 277 -13.04 4.19 8.53
CA MET A 277 -14.40 4.55 8.95
C MET A 277 -15.13 3.35 9.55
N TYR A 278 -15.07 2.18 8.91
CA TYR A 278 -15.67 0.94 9.39
C TYR A 278 -15.15 0.55 10.76
N THR A 279 -13.83 0.49 10.93
CA THR A 279 -13.19 0.20 12.22
C THR A 279 -13.60 1.23 13.28
N SER A 280 -13.68 2.51 12.94
CA SER A 280 -14.13 3.56 13.86
C SER A 280 -15.57 3.31 14.33
N ARG A 281 -16.47 2.96 13.41
CA ARG A 281 -17.87 2.63 13.70
C ARG A 281 -17.97 1.43 14.61
N ARG A 282 -17.25 0.34 14.32
CA ARG A 282 -17.18 -0.86 15.17
C ARG A 282 -16.68 -0.54 16.58
N MET A 283 -15.71 0.35 16.72
CA MET A 283 -15.20 0.79 18.03
C MET A 283 -16.21 1.63 18.82
N LEU A 284 -17.06 2.37 18.12
CA LEU A 284 -18.11 3.25 18.68
C LEU A 284 -19.48 2.57 18.74
N GLU A 285 -19.54 1.24 18.61
CA GLU A 285 -20.77 0.43 18.65
C GLU A 285 -21.80 0.81 17.57
N GLY A 286 -21.31 1.29 16.42
CA GLY A 286 -22.11 1.62 15.25
C GLY A 286 -22.01 0.58 14.12
N ASP A 287 -23.09 0.46 13.36
CA ASP A 287 -23.17 -0.46 12.22
C ASP A 287 -22.64 0.16 10.91
N TRP A 288 -22.29 -0.70 9.96
CA TRP A 288 -22.00 -0.37 8.55
C TRP A 288 -23.26 -0.51 7.69
N ASN A 289 -24.15 0.47 7.81
CA ASN A 289 -25.48 0.44 7.20
C ASN A 289 -25.46 0.80 5.69
N GLU A 290 -26.63 0.80 5.06
CA GLU A 290 -26.81 1.15 3.64
C GLU A 290 -26.22 2.51 3.25
N ALA A 291 -26.26 3.51 4.13
CA ALA A 291 -25.68 4.82 3.88
C ALA A 291 -24.14 4.74 3.75
N PHE A 292 -23.48 3.98 4.63
CA PHE A 292 -22.04 3.77 4.54
C PHE A 292 -21.65 3.03 3.27
N ILE A 293 -22.40 2.00 2.88
CA ILE A 293 -22.16 1.27 1.63
C ILE A 293 -22.35 2.20 0.42
N PHE A 294 -23.42 3.01 0.42
CA PHE A 294 -23.71 3.98 -0.65
C PHE A 294 -22.58 5.00 -0.86
N TYR A 295 -22.09 5.62 0.22
CA TYR A 295 -21.06 6.66 0.09
C TYR A 295 -19.64 6.11 -0.11
N SER A 296 -19.34 4.92 0.44
CA SER A 296 -18.00 4.32 0.36
C SER A 296 -17.78 3.50 -0.90
N ASP A 297 -18.84 2.93 -1.49
CA ASP A 297 -18.77 1.90 -2.52
C ASP A 297 -18.09 0.59 -2.07
N PHE A 298 -18.20 0.27 -0.77
CA PHE A 298 -17.69 -0.98 -0.19
C PHE A 298 -18.70 -1.64 0.75
N THR A 299 -18.86 -2.95 0.60
CA THR A 299 -19.64 -3.79 1.52
C THR A 299 -18.83 -4.10 2.78
N GLU A 300 -19.51 -4.51 3.86
CA GLU A 300 -18.85 -4.87 5.12
C GLU A 300 -17.83 -6.01 4.93
N GLU A 301 -18.19 -7.03 4.13
CA GLU A 301 -17.35 -8.20 3.88
C GLU A 301 -16.00 -7.84 3.22
N GLN A 302 -15.99 -6.85 2.32
CA GLN A 302 -14.75 -6.37 1.69
C GLN A 302 -13.79 -5.71 2.69
N LEU A 303 -14.30 -5.16 3.78
CA LEU A 303 -13.53 -4.37 4.74
C LEU A 303 -13.00 -5.22 5.91
N LEU A 304 -13.57 -6.41 6.13
CA LEU A 304 -13.20 -7.29 7.24
C LEU A 304 -11.70 -7.65 7.30
N PRO A 305 -11.02 -8.06 6.21
CA PRO A 305 -9.60 -8.40 6.30
C PRO A 305 -8.73 -7.20 6.71
N GLY A 306 -9.03 -6.03 6.16
CA GLY A 306 -8.34 -4.79 6.53
C GLY A 306 -8.61 -4.38 7.98
N PHE A 307 -9.84 -4.58 8.47
CA PHE A 307 -10.18 -4.38 9.88
C PHE A 307 -9.36 -5.31 10.79
N GLU A 308 -9.24 -6.60 10.46
CA GLU A 308 -8.47 -7.56 11.25
C GLU A 308 -6.97 -7.17 11.33
N TYR A 309 -6.35 -6.83 10.20
CA TYR A 309 -4.95 -6.35 10.19
C TYR A 309 -4.76 -5.06 10.97
N MET A 310 -5.74 -4.15 10.93
CA MET A 310 -5.70 -2.92 11.71
C MET A 310 -5.77 -3.21 13.21
N VAL A 311 -6.66 -4.11 13.63
CA VAL A 311 -6.78 -4.53 15.03
C VAL A 311 -5.52 -5.24 15.51
N GLU A 312 -4.90 -6.10 14.68
CA GLU A 312 -3.59 -6.71 14.96
C GLU A 312 -2.50 -5.67 15.17
N THR A 313 -2.38 -4.69 14.27
CA THR A 313 -1.39 -3.61 14.40
C THR A 313 -1.62 -2.78 15.67
N LEU A 314 -2.88 -2.49 16.01
CA LEU A 314 -3.23 -1.84 17.27
C LEU A 314 -2.97 -2.72 18.50
N GLY A 315 -2.89 -4.04 18.33
CA GLY A 315 -2.60 -5.05 19.35
C GLY A 315 -1.10 -5.28 19.59
N ALA A 316 -0.23 -4.93 18.64
CA ALA A 316 1.21 -5.11 18.75
C ALA A 316 1.82 -4.47 20.01
N GLN A 317 2.79 -5.14 20.64
CA GLN A 317 3.42 -4.71 21.91
C GLN A 317 3.98 -3.28 21.81
N ASN A 318 4.84 -3.00 20.82
CA ASN A 318 5.49 -1.68 20.75
C ASN A 318 4.66 -0.58 20.09
N PHE A 319 3.35 -0.79 19.87
CA PHE A 319 2.52 0.23 19.21
C PHE A 319 2.45 1.53 20.02
N SER A 320 2.37 1.45 21.35
CA SER A 320 2.31 2.61 22.25
C SER A 320 3.58 3.48 22.20
N ALA A 321 4.72 2.92 21.76
CA ALA A 321 5.98 3.64 21.63
C ALA A 321 6.07 4.48 20.34
N THR A 322 5.24 4.18 19.33
CA THR A 322 5.27 4.84 18.02
C THR A 322 4.92 6.33 18.11
N HIS A 323 5.47 7.13 17.19
CA HIS A 323 5.11 8.53 17.05
C HIS A 323 3.66 8.71 16.59
N THR A 324 3.14 7.78 15.79
CA THR A 324 1.73 7.76 15.39
C THR A 324 0.81 7.66 16.60
N PHE A 325 1.08 6.75 17.55
CA PHE A 325 0.32 6.67 18.80
C PHE A 325 0.42 7.97 19.61
N LYS A 326 1.64 8.50 19.81
CA LYS A 326 1.89 9.71 20.60
C LYS A 326 1.21 10.95 20.03
N LYS A 327 1.20 11.11 18.69
CA LYS A 327 0.53 12.21 17.98
C LYS A 327 -0.95 12.28 18.35
N TYR A 328 -1.64 11.13 18.29
CA TYR A 328 -3.08 11.03 18.53
C TYR A 328 -3.49 10.80 20.00
N ALA A 329 -2.52 10.73 20.92
CA ALA A 329 -2.79 10.58 22.36
C ALA A 329 -3.24 11.90 23.02
N SER A 330 -3.03 13.03 22.36
CA SER A 330 -3.36 14.35 22.91
C SER A 330 -4.88 14.64 22.89
N LYS A 331 -5.31 15.55 23.77
CA LYS A 331 -6.72 16.01 23.82
C LYS A 331 -7.20 16.63 22.51
N ARG A 332 -6.30 17.20 21.69
CA ARG A 332 -6.60 17.74 20.36
C ARG A 332 -7.23 16.68 19.45
N PHE A 333 -6.83 15.43 19.60
CA PHE A 333 -7.34 14.30 18.83
C PHE A 333 -8.26 13.40 19.66
N LEU A 334 -8.91 13.95 20.69
CA LEU A 334 -9.85 13.23 21.55
C LEU A 334 -9.25 11.98 22.21
N LYS A 335 -7.91 11.94 22.35
CA LYS A 335 -7.17 10.76 22.81
C LYS A 335 -7.48 9.49 21.99
N ALA A 336 -7.73 9.65 20.69
CA ALA A 336 -8.17 8.57 19.79
C ALA A 336 -7.25 7.34 19.83
N SER A 337 -5.93 7.52 19.89
CA SER A 337 -4.99 6.39 19.94
C SER A 337 -5.08 5.60 21.25
N ILE A 338 -5.29 6.29 22.39
CA ILE A 338 -5.48 5.65 23.70
C ILE A 338 -6.78 4.85 23.69
N PHE A 339 -7.87 5.45 23.19
CA PHE A 339 -9.17 4.78 23.07
C PHE A 339 -9.08 3.52 22.19
N ALA A 340 -8.53 3.65 20.99
CA ALA A 340 -8.40 2.53 20.05
C ALA A 340 -7.53 1.39 20.60
N ARG A 341 -6.42 1.72 21.27
CA ARG A 341 -5.53 0.73 21.92
C ARG A 341 -6.24 -0.01 23.05
N GLN A 342 -6.99 0.70 23.90
CA GLN A 342 -7.78 0.08 24.97
C GLN A 342 -8.88 -0.81 24.41
N TRP A 343 -9.54 -0.37 23.33
CA TRP A 343 -10.54 -1.16 22.63
C TRP A 343 -9.92 -2.45 22.07
N ALA A 344 -8.78 -2.37 21.38
CA ALA A 344 -8.08 -3.52 20.83
C ALA A 344 -7.66 -4.51 21.93
N LYS A 345 -7.09 -4.04 23.04
CA LYS A 345 -6.74 -4.90 24.20
C LYS A 345 -7.94 -5.68 24.74
N LYS A 346 -9.11 -5.04 24.85
CA LYS A 346 -10.35 -5.72 25.27
C LYS A 346 -10.83 -6.74 24.23
N HIS A 347 -10.71 -6.40 22.95
CA HIS A 347 -11.09 -7.28 21.84
C HIS A 347 -10.24 -8.57 21.84
N PHE A 348 -8.92 -8.46 21.99
CA PHE A 348 -8.03 -9.63 22.09
C PHE A 348 -8.27 -10.45 23.36
N ALA A 349 -8.49 -9.81 24.50
CA ALA A 349 -8.83 -10.50 25.74
C ALA A 349 -10.12 -11.33 25.61
N ALA A 350 -11.13 -10.80 24.92
CA ALA A 350 -12.38 -11.52 24.62
C ALA A 350 -12.16 -12.71 23.66
N ALA A 351 -11.15 -12.63 22.78
CA ALA A 351 -10.73 -13.71 21.89
C ALA A 351 -9.77 -14.73 22.55
N GLY A 352 -9.44 -14.56 23.83
CA GLY A 352 -8.51 -15.44 24.56
C GLY A 352 -7.03 -15.23 24.21
N ILE A 353 -6.68 -14.09 23.60
CA ILE A 353 -5.32 -13.74 23.22
C ILE A 353 -4.78 -12.74 24.26
N GLU A 354 -3.82 -13.18 25.09
CA GLU A 354 -3.11 -12.27 26.00
C GLU A 354 -2.06 -11.48 25.22
N LEU A 355 -2.32 -10.18 25.03
CA LEU A 355 -1.30 -9.26 24.56
C LEU A 355 -0.27 -9.02 25.66
N ALA A 356 1.02 -9.05 25.30
CA ALA A 356 2.09 -8.72 26.23
C ALA A 356 1.88 -7.34 26.86
N ALA A 357 2.18 -7.21 28.15
CA ALA A 357 2.17 -5.92 28.82
C ALA A 357 3.17 -4.99 28.13
N ASP A 358 2.73 -3.77 27.82
CA ASP A 358 3.65 -2.70 27.45
C ASP A 358 4.33 -2.23 28.74
N ASP A 359 5.59 -1.84 28.65
CA ASP A 359 6.18 -0.93 29.64
C ASP A 359 5.42 0.39 29.51
N ASP A 360 4.30 0.50 30.23
CA ASP A 360 3.45 1.69 30.28
C ASP A 360 4.31 2.86 30.75
N MET A 361 4.84 3.62 29.80
CA MET A 361 5.38 4.94 30.07
C MET A 361 4.21 5.78 30.56
N GLU A 362 4.20 6.14 31.85
CA GLU A 362 3.28 7.10 32.42
C GLU A 362 3.33 8.39 31.59
N ILE A 363 2.38 8.56 30.66
CA ILE A 363 2.18 9.81 29.95
C ILE A 363 1.42 10.71 30.92
N ALA A 364 2.18 11.50 31.70
CA ALA A 364 1.69 12.57 32.56
C ALA A 364 1.12 13.76 31.77
#